data_AF-A0A933EKP0-F1
#
_entry.id   AF-A0A933EKP0-F1
#
_cell.length_a   1.000
_cell.length_b   1.000
_cell.length_c   1.000
_cell.angle_alpha   90.00
_cell.angle_beta   90.00
_cell.angle_gamma   90.00
#
_symmetry.space_group_name_H-M   'P 1'
#
loop_
_entity.id
_entity.type
_entity.pdbx_description
1 polymer ?
#
loop_
_entity_poly.entity_id
_entity_poly.type
_entity_poly.pdbx_seq_one_letter_code
_entity_poly.pdbx_strand_id
1 'polypeptide(L)' 'MIDLSVIIPAYNESARIGPALDTVLAYLRAQVYAWELIVVDDGSRDATVEVVN' A
#
# COMPACT_ATOMS: atom_id res chain seq x y z
N MET A 1 -19.47 -0.54 -6.10
CA MET A 1 -19.12 0.80 -5.61
C MET A 1 -18.02 0.60 -4.60
N ILE A 2 -16.94 1.36 -4.65
CA ILE A 2 -15.88 1.32 -3.63
C ILE A 2 -16.29 2.29 -2.53
N ASP A 3 -16.27 1.84 -1.27
CA ASP A 3 -16.69 2.63 -0.11
C ASP A 3 -15.48 3.34 0.54
N LEU A 4 -14.28 2.76 0.40
CA LEU A 4 -13.02 3.31 0.93
C LEU A 4 -11.88 3.18 -0.08
N SER A 5 -11.20 4.29 -0.38
CA SER A 5 -9.94 4.31 -1.11
C SER A 5 -8.81 4.71 -0.18
N VAL A 6 -7.80 3.85 -0.03
CA VAL A 6 -6.58 4.14 0.73
C VAL A 6 -5.45 4.42 -0.26
N ILE A 7 -4.85 5.60 -0.18
CA ILE A 7 -3.74 6.01 -1.04
C ILE A 7 -2.48 6.16 -0.19
N ILE A 8 -1.42 5.43 -0.57
CA ILE A 8 -0.12 5.47 0.11
C ILE A 8 0.94 5.98 -0.88
N PRO A 9 1.38 7.24 -0.78
CA PRO A 9 2.57 7.69 -1.50
C PRO A 9 3.82 7.05 -0.90
N ALA A 10 4.75 6.64 -1.75
CA ALA A 10 6.00 5.99 -1.37
C ALA A 10 7.20 6.59 -2.11
N TYR A 11 8.27 6.90 -1.37
CA TYR A 11 9.56 7.32 -1.91
C TYR A 11 10.70 6.77 -1.06
N ASN A 12 11.49 5.86 -1.62
CA ASN A 12 12.60 5.20 -0.92
C ASN A 12 12.20 4.51 0.40
N GLU A 13 11.14 3.70 0.33
CA GLU A 13 10.50 2.98 1.43
C GLU A 13 10.75 1.47 1.42
N SER A 14 11.71 0.95 0.63
CA SER A 14 11.93 -0.49 0.43
C SER A 14 12.04 -1.30 1.74
N ALA A 15 12.63 -0.73 2.79
CA ALA A 15 12.78 -1.38 4.09
C ALA A 15 11.52 -1.36 4.98
N ARG A 16 10.54 -0.49 4.68
CA ARG A 16 9.37 -0.22 5.54
C ARG A 16 8.04 -0.56 4.89
N ILE A 17 7.95 -0.46 3.56
CA ILE A 17 6.67 -0.53 2.86
C ILE A 17 6.00 -1.91 2.97
N GLY A 18 6.76 -3.00 2.89
CA GLY A 18 6.22 -4.37 3.01
C GLY A 18 5.43 -4.59 4.32
N PRO A 19 6.06 -4.49 5.51
CA PRO A 19 5.37 -4.67 6.79
C PRO A 19 4.21 -3.68 7.02
N ALA A 20 4.31 -2.47 6.48
CA ALA A 20 3.23 -1.49 6.56
C ALA A 20 2.01 -1.93 5.73
N LEU A 21 2.23 -2.40 4.49
CA LEU A 21 1.18 -2.94 3.63
C LEU A 21 0.54 -4.19 4.23
N ASP A 22 1.33 -5.08 4.83
CA ASP A 22 0.80 -6.27 5.53
C ASP A 22 -0.21 -5.88 6.62
N THR A 23 0.12 -4.86 7.42
CA THR A 23 -0.75 -4.35 8.49
C THR A 23 -2.03 -3.74 7.93
N VAL A 24 -1.91 -2.91 6.90
CA VAL A 24 -3.07 -2.27 6.25
C VAL A 24 -3.98 -3.31 5.60
N LEU A 25 -3.41 -4.26 4.87
CA LEU A 25 -4.15 -5.34 4.22
C LEU A 25 -4.85 -6.25 5.24
N ALA A 26 -4.20 -6.56 6.37
CA ALA A 26 -4.83 -7.34 7.44
C ALA A 26 -6.10 -6.66 7.96
N TYR A 27 -6.07 -5.34 8.16
CA TYR A 27 -7.24 -4.57 8.57
C TYR A 27 -8.32 -4.53 7.47
N LEU A 28 -7.95 -4.18 6.24
CA LEU A 28 -8.90 -4.02 5.12
C LEU A 28 -9.61 -5.33 4.76
N ARG A 29 -8.90 -6.46 4.81
CA ARG A 29 -9.48 -7.80 4.56
C ARG A 29 -10.54 -8.21 5.58
N ALA A 30 -10.56 -7.60 6.77
CA ALA A 30 -11.57 -7.87 7.80
C ALA A 30 -12.87 -7.05 7.63
N GLN A 31 -12.91 -6.14 6.66
CA GLN A 31 -14.03 -5.23 6.47
C GLN A 31 -15.10 -5.82 5.54
N VAL A 32 -16.37 -5.46 5.80
CA VAL A 32 -17.53 -5.92 5.01
C VAL A 32 -17.84 -5.03 3.80
N TYR A 33 -17.22 -3.85 3.73
CA TYR A 33 -17.39 -2.87 2.66
C TYR A 33 -16.30 -3.04 1.59
N ALA A 34 -16.56 -2.54 0.38
CA ALA A 34 -15.61 -2.63 -0.73
C ALA A 34 -14.52 -1.56 -0.59
N TRP A 35 -13.27 -1.94 -0.85
CA TRP A 35 -12.12 -1.04 -0.71
C TRP A 35 -11.12 -1.23 -1.84
N GLU A 36 -10.28 -0.21 -2.03
CA GLU A 36 -9.07 -0.27 -2.83
C GLU A 36 -7.87 0.30 -2.07
N LEU A 37 -6.69 -0.24 -2.35
CA LEU A 37 -5.42 0.24 -1.83
C LEU A 37 -4.53 0.59 -3.03
N ILE A 38 -4.17 1.87 -3.14
CA ILE A 38 -3.37 2.40 -4.24
C ILE A 38 -2.04 2.86 -3.65
N VAL A 39 -0.95 2.21 -4.05
CA VAL A 39 0.40 2.65 -3.74
C VAL A 39 0.90 3.50 -4.91
N VAL A 40 1.36 4.72 -4.62
CA VAL A 40 1.88 5.65 -5.63
C VAL A 40 3.37 5.84 -5.38
N ASP A 41 4.20 5.31 -6.28
CA ASP A 41 5.64 5.59 -6.24
C ASP A 41 5.91 7.01 -6.75
N ASP A 42 6.62 7.80 -5.94
CA ASP A 42 7.04 9.18 -6.24
C ASP A 42 8.48 9.22 -6.81
N GLY A 43 8.80 8.26 -7.69
CA GLY A 43 10.09 8.18 -8.35
C GLY A 43 11.21 7.64 -7.44
N SER A 44 10.93 6.54 -6.71
CA SER A 44 11.93 5.89 -5.86
C SER A 44 13.16 5.48 -6.67
N ARG A 45 14.31 5.48 -5.99
CA ARG A 45 15.62 5.08 -6.54
C ARG A 45 16.20 3.85 -5.83
N ASP A 46 15.46 3.31 -4.88
CA ASP A 46 15.76 2.06 -4.20
C ASP A 46 14.77 0.96 -4.65
N ALA A 47 14.75 -0.16 -3.95
CA ALA A 47 13.90 -1.30 -4.27
C ALA A 47 12.41 -1.15 -3.88
N THR A 48 11.90 0.08 -3.67
CA THR A 48 10.52 0.28 -3.17
C THR A 48 9.49 -0.35 -4.08
N VAL A 49 9.62 -0.15 -5.39
CA VAL A 49 8.67 -0.65 -6.40
C VAL A 49 8.71 -2.18 -6.47
N GLU A 50 9.90 -2.76 -6.35
CA GLU A 50 10.13 -4.21 -6.34
C GLU A 50 9.55 -4.89 -5.10
N VAL A 51 9.50 -4.20 -3.96
CA VAL A 51 8.88 -4.74 -2.74
C VAL A 51 7.35 -4.74 -2.83
N VAL A 52 6.75 -3.89 -3.68
CA VAL A 52 5.29 -3.77 -3.83
C VAL A 52 4.72 -4.67 -4.93
N ASN A 53 5.50 -5.00 -5.97
CA ASN A 53 5.07 -5.83 -7.12
C ASN A 53 5.13 -7.34 -6.85
#